data_AF-A0A0N4WKG7-F1
#
_entry.id   AF-A0A0N4WKG7-F1
#
_cell.length_a   1.000
_cell.length_b   1.000
_cell.length_c   1.000
_cell.angle_alpha   90.00
_cell.angle_beta   90.00
_cell.angle_gamma   90.00
#
_symmetry.space_group_name_H-M   'P 1'
#
loop_
_entity.id
_entity.type
_entity.pdbx_description
1 polymer ?
#
loop_
_entity_poly.entity_id
_entity_poly.type
_entity_poly.pdbx_seq_one_letter_code
_entity_poly.pdbx_strand_id
1 'polypeptide(L)' 'MSFLAGLIVEKRGDVFIVSSDSNDFEISVVECNDDYDVGSWLCLRISKGVIEEHGVCKADGLPEIRIVQGKAQVSC' A
#
# COMPACT_ATOMS: atom_id res chain seq x y z
N MET A 1 11.45 -8.05 13.07
CA MET A 1 10.86 -6.76 12.70
C MET A 1 11.42 -6.38 11.36
N SER A 2 10.57 -6.02 10.41
CA SER A 2 10.96 -5.71 9.02
C SER A 2 10.18 -4.51 8.51
N PHE A 3 10.79 -3.77 7.59
CA PHE A 3 10.14 -2.67 6.87
C PHE A 3 9.92 -3.11 5.42
N LEU A 4 8.73 -2.82 4.90
CA LEU A 4 8.33 -3.19 3.55
C LEU A 4 7.63 -2.02 2.86
N ALA A 5 7.80 -1.93 1.55
CA ALA A 5 6.99 -1.06 0.72
C ALA A 5 5.75 -1.83 0.26
N GLY A 6 4.57 -1.24 0.43
CA GLY A 6 3.31 -1.79 -0.03
C GLY A 6 2.60 -0.81 -0.95
N LEU A 7 1.91 -1.31 -1.97
CA LEU A 7 1.10 -0.51 -2.88
C LEU A 7 -0.37 -0.75 -2.59
N ILE A 8 -1.15 0.31 -2.39
CA ILE A 8 -2.61 0.18 -2.38
C ILE A 8 -3.08 -0.18 -3.80
N VAL A 9 -3.51 -1.42 -4.01
CA VAL A 9 -3.92 -1.92 -5.34
C VAL A 9 -5.43 -1.84 -5.55
N GLU A 10 -6.21 -1.85 -4.48
CA GLU A 10 -7.67 -1.87 -4.55
C GLU A 10 -8.29 -1.33 -3.26
N LYS A 11 -9.47 -0.72 -3.36
CA LYS A 11 -10.35 -0.41 -2.22
C LYS A 11 -11.60 -1.29 -2.30
N ARG A 12 -11.84 -2.12 -1.29
CA ARG A 12 -13.00 -3.02 -1.20
C ARG A 12 -13.88 -2.65 -0.01
N GLY A 13 -14.87 -1.79 -0.23
CA GLY A 13 -15.71 -1.27 0.85
C GLY A 13 -14.87 -0.46 1.84
N ASP A 14 -14.76 -0.98 3.07
CA ASP A 14 -14.07 -0.32 4.20
C ASP A 14 -12.63 -0.80 4.42
N VAL A 15 -12.05 -1.51 3.44
CA VAL A 15 -10.64 -1.94 3.48
C VAL A 15 -9.87 -1.53 2.22
N PHE A 16 -8.61 -1.19 2.42
CA PHE A 16 -7.60 -1.08 1.37
C PHE A 16 -6.81 -2.39 1.28
N ILE A 17 -6.68 -2.92 0.06
CA ILE A 17 -5.80 -4.05 -0.24
C ILE A 17 -4.43 -3.50 -0.61
N VAL A 18 -3.42 -3.90 0.15
CA VAL A 18 -2.05 -3.44 0.02
C VAL A 18 -1.18 -4.59 -0.40
N SER A 19 -0.64 -4.53 -1.61
CA SER A 19 0.25 -5.57 -2.14
C SER A 19 1.70 -5.20 -1.91
N SER A 20 2.50 -6.14 -1.43
CA SER A 20 3.96 -5.98 -1.28
C SER A 20 4.71 -7.09 -2.03
N ASP A 21 6.03 -7.02 -2.02
CA ASP A 21 6.91 -8.06 -2.57
C ASP A 21 6.80 -9.42 -1.85
N SER A 22 6.28 -9.43 -0.63
CA SER A 22 6.23 -10.61 0.23
C SER A 22 4.83 -11.16 0.43
N ASN A 23 3.83 -10.30 0.68
CA ASN A 23 2.44 -10.65 0.94
C ASN A 23 1.50 -9.50 0.61
N ASP A 24 0.21 -9.84 0.50
CA ASP A 24 -0.88 -8.87 0.50
C ASP A 24 -1.40 -8.66 1.93
N PHE A 25 -1.80 -7.43 2.22
CA PHE A 25 -2.34 -7.02 3.51
C PHE A 25 -3.65 -6.26 3.34
N GLU A 26 -4.46 -6.29 4.38
CA GLU A 26 -5.69 -5.50 4.47
C GLU A 26 -5.51 -4.42 5.54
N ILE A 27 -5.80 -3.18 5.19
CA ILE A 27 -5.79 -2.03 6.11
C ILE A 27 -7.19 -1.45 6.16
N SER A 28 -7.71 -1.17 7.36
CA SER A 28 -9.04 -0.56 7.46
C SER A 28 -8.99 0.91 7.04
N VAL A 29 -9.97 1.32 6.23
CA VAL A 29 -10.08 2.73 5.78
C VAL A 29 -10.21 3.68 6.96
N VAL A 30 -10.77 3.24 8.09
CA VAL A 30 -10.91 4.07 9.31
C VAL A 30 -9.57 4.36 10.01
N GLU A 31 -8.54 3.57 9.72
CA GLU A 31 -7.17 3.75 10.22
C GLU A 31 -6.34 4.64 9.30
N CYS A 32 -6.89 5.02 8.14
CA CYS A 32 -6.24 5.81 7.12
C CYS A 32 -6.70 7.28 7.17
N ASN A 33 -5.79 8.18 6.82
CA ASN A 33 -6.13 9.58 6.56
C ASN A 33 -6.47 9.80 5.07
N ASP A 34 -6.78 11.04 4.70
CA ASP A 34 -7.20 11.40 3.34
C ASP A 34 -6.09 11.23 2.26
N ASP A 35 -4.84 10.98 2.65
CA ASP A 35 -3.74 10.75 1.69
C ASP A 35 -3.71 9.31 1.14
N TYR A 36 -4.49 8.38 1.72
CA TYR A 36 -4.56 7.00 1.27
C TYR A 36 -5.51 6.87 0.08
N ASP A 37 -4.99 6.44 -1.05
CA ASP A 37 -5.79 6.11 -2.23
C ASP A 37 -5.15 4.97 -3.03
N VAL A 38 -5.93 4.37 -3.92
CA VAL A 38 -5.43 3.35 -4.84
C VAL A 38 -4.31 3.94 -5.70
N GLY A 39 -3.17 3.26 -5.72
CA GLY A 39 -1.94 3.73 -6.36
C GLY A 39 -0.94 4.39 -5.39
N SER A 40 -1.34 4.68 -4.15
CA SER A 40 -0.42 5.20 -3.14
C SER A 40 0.53 4.12 -2.61
N TRP A 41 1.81 4.48 -2.50
CA TRP A 41 2.82 3.65 -1.82
C TRP A 41 2.78 3.88 -0.30
N LEU A 42 2.91 2.79 0.44
CA LEU A 42 2.89 2.73 1.89
C LEU A 42 4.19 2.15 2.44
N CYS A 43 4.61 2.71 3.56
CA CYS A 43 5.75 2.27 4.35
C CYS A 43 5.17 1.42 5.48
N LEU A 44 5.37 0.10 5.42
CA LEU A 44 4.80 -0.86 6.35
C LEU A 44 5.86 -1.32 7.36
N ARG A 45 5.52 -1.25 8.64
CA ARG A 45 6.33 -1.81 9.73
C ARG A 45 5.69 -3.11 10.21
N ILE A 46 6.37 -4.23 9.97
CA ILE A 46 5.81 -5.57 10.19
C ILE A 46 6.54 -6.31 11.30
N SER A 47 5.74 -6.96 12.15
CA SER A 47 6.20 -7.83 13.22
C SER A 47 5.40 -9.13 13.20
N LYS A 48 6.08 -10.28 13.07
CA LYS A 48 5.45 -11.62 13.04
C LYS A 48 4.32 -11.76 12.01
N GLY A 49 4.42 -11.08 10.87
CA GLY A 49 3.43 -11.13 9.79
C GLY A 49 2.22 -10.19 9.98
N VAL A 50 2.24 -9.35 11.02
CA VAL A 50 1.19 -8.37 11.30
C VAL A 50 1.74 -6.96 11.05
N ILE A 51 0.91 -6.09 10.48
CA ILE A 51 1.22 -4.66 10.35
C ILE A 51 1.08 -4.01 11.74
N GLU A 52 2.17 -3.44 12.23
CA GLU A 52 2.21 -2.67 13.48
C GLU A 52 2.04 -1.17 13.23
N GLU A 53 2.48 -0.69 12.06
CA GLU A 53 2.39 0.71 11.66
C GLU A 53 2.41 0.82 10.13
N HIS A 54 1.67 1.80 9.61
CA HIS A 54 1.63 2.13 8.19
C HIS A 54 1.54 3.64 7.97
N GLY A 55 2.16 4.13 6.90
CA GLY A 55 2.10 5.54 6.48
C GLY A 55 2.31 5.67 4.97
N VAL A 56 1.70 6.68 4.33
CA VAL A 56 1.98 6.98 2.91
C VAL A 56 3.44 7.38 2.75
N CYS A 57 4.19 6.65 1.92
CA CYS A 57 5.55 7.03 1.56
C CYS A 57 5.51 8.11 0.48
N LYS A 58 6.17 9.24 0.72
CA LYS A 58 6.56 10.19 -0.32
C LYS A 58 8.06 10.01 -0.56
N ALA A 59 8.44 8.92 -1.22
CA ALA A 59 9.85 8.64 -1.52
C ALA A 59 10.16 8.95 -2.99
N ASP A 60 11.17 9.79 -3.20
CA ASP A 60 11.74 10.03 -4.53
C ASP A 60 12.32 8.72 -5.10
N GLY A 61 12.00 8.41 -6.35
CA GLY A 61 12.50 7.22 -7.05
C GLY A 61 11.63 5.96 -6.89
N LEU A 62 10.49 6.04 -6.20
CA LEU A 62 9.46 5.00 -6.36
C LEU A 62 8.87 5.11 -7.78
N PRO A 63 8.71 3.98 -8.49
CA PRO A 63 8.24 4.01 -9.85
C PRO A 63 6.82 4.58 -9.90
N GLU A 64 6.55 5.39 -10.93
CA GLU A 64 5.21 5.90 -11.16
C GLU A 64 4.26 4.74 -11.47
N ILE A 65 3.13 4.75 -10.76
CA ILE A 65 2.10 3.73 -10.92
C ILE A 65 0.90 4.38 -11.58
N ARG A 66 0.43 3.76 -12.66
CA ARG A 66 -0.88 4.05 -13.23
C ARG A 66 -1.80 2.88 -13.01
N ILE A 67 -3.06 3.17 -12.69
CA ILE A 67 -4.11 2.15 -12.67
C ILE A 67 -4.72 2.07 -14.08
N VAL A 68 -4.61 0.93 -14.75
CA VAL A 68 -5.22 0.68 -16.07
C VAL A 68 -6.20 -0.48 -15.95
N GLN A 69 -7.49 -0.23 -16.20
CA GLN A 69 -8.54 -1.24 -16.10
C GLN A 69 -8.56 -1.98 -14.74
N GLY A 70 -8.32 -1.24 -13.64
CA GLY A 70 -8.29 -1.81 -12.28
C GLY A 70 -7.03 -2.63 -11.95
N LYS A 71 -6.01 -2.62 -12.81
CA LYS A 71 -4.70 -3.22 -12.53
C LYS A 71 -3.66 -2.14 -12.33
N ALA A 72 -2.90 -2.25 -11.24
CA ALA A 72 -1.73 -1.42 -11.02
C ALA A 72 -0.64 -1.80 -12.03
N GLN A 73 -0.21 -0.82 -12.83
CA GLN A 73 0.91 -0.94 -13.74
C GLN A 73 2.04 -0.04 -13.24
N VAL A 74 3.16 -0.68 -12.93
CA VAL A 74 4.40 0.00 -12.55
C VAL A 74 5.16 0.33 -13.84
N SER A 75 5.45 1.61 -14.05
CA SER A 75 6.23 2.04 -15.22
C SER A 75 7.72 1.86 -14.89
N CYS A 76 8.37 0.91 -15.57
CA CYS A 76 9.81 0.66 -15.47
C CYS A 76 10.59 1.45 -16.53
#